data_AF-A0A402DTQ2-F1
#
_entry.id   AF-A0A402DTQ2-F1
#
_cell.length_a   1.000
_cell.length_b   1.000
_cell.length_c   1.000
_cell.angle_alpha   90.00
_cell.angle_beta   90.00
_cell.angle_gamma   90.00
#
_symmetry.space_group_name_H-M   'P 1'
#
loop_
_entity.id
_entity.type
_entity.pdbx_description
1 polymer ?
#
loop_
_entity_poly.entity_id
_entity_poly.type
_entity_poly.pdbx_seq_one_letter_code
_entity_poly.pdbx_strand_id
1 'polypeptide(L)'
;MEDRRAYFCAHGAVSADLSHEDDGSAPLDPADAERIYARAVAGTVTAVEAVALRRTCCSRWHACPPRTPWWFLDAPTSILRWREAVTEIVGLSRTSGFIDDTRALCSIPARHDMARRVDAGFLAGLVAAHRLDEREAADAAVDLVVGRPAEVFRLDRS
;
A
#
# COMPACT_ATOMS: atom_id res chain seq x y z
N MET A 1 5.89 -19.79 10.76
CA MET A 1 5.39 -19.05 9.57
C MET A 1 6.44 -18.88 8.48
N GLU A 2 7.74 -19.04 8.78
CA GLU A 2 8.82 -18.83 7.80
C GLU A 2 8.73 -19.79 6.61
N ASP A 3 8.41 -21.07 6.84
CA ASP A 3 8.20 -22.05 5.77
C ASP A 3 7.07 -21.65 4.80
N ARG A 4 5.96 -21.11 5.32
CA ARG A 4 4.86 -20.62 4.48
C ARG A 4 5.26 -19.39 3.67
N ARG A 5 6.04 -18.48 4.26
CA ARG A 5 6.56 -17.31 3.53
C ARG A 5 7.51 -17.76 2.40
N ALA A 6 8.42 -18.68 2.69
CA ALA A 6 9.31 -19.27 1.70
C ALA A 6 8.52 -19.93 0.56
N TYR A 7 7.46 -20.68 0.88
CA TYR A 7 6.55 -21.25 -0.11
C TYR A 7 5.94 -20.17 -1.01
N PHE A 8 5.35 -19.11 -0.44
CA PHE A 8 4.74 -18.04 -1.24
C PHE A 8 5.77 -17.30 -2.11
N CYS A 9 6.95 -17.00 -1.58
CA CYS A 9 8.03 -16.39 -2.35
C CYS A 9 8.48 -17.29 -3.51
N ALA A 10 8.58 -18.60 -3.30
CA ALA A 10 8.88 -19.56 -4.36
C ALA A 10 7.80 -19.61 -5.46
N HIS A 11 6.58 -19.13 -5.17
CA HIS A 11 5.46 -19.01 -6.12
C HIS A 11 5.22 -17.56 -6.57
N GLY A 12 6.23 -16.68 -6.45
CA GLY A 12 6.17 -15.31 -6.99
C GLY A 12 5.53 -14.26 -6.09
N ALA A 13 5.24 -14.57 -4.82
CA ALA A 13 4.74 -13.56 -3.90
C ALA A 13 5.85 -12.57 -3.51
N VAL A 14 5.57 -11.29 -3.73
CA VAL A 14 6.48 -10.16 -3.46
C VAL A 14 5.99 -9.24 -2.33
N SER A 15 4.76 -9.48 -1.84
CA SER A 15 4.10 -8.65 -0.84
C SER A 15 3.32 -9.50 0.17
N ALA A 16 3.08 -8.93 1.34
CA ALA A 16 2.19 -9.45 2.36
C ALA A 16 1.26 -8.32 2.83
N ASP A 17 -0.03 -8.62 2.95
CA ASP A 17 -1.03 -7.66 3.41
C ASP A 17 -1.45 -7.96 4.86
N LEU A 18 -1.65 -6.90 5.64
CA LEU A 18 -1.83 -6.95 7.09
C LEU A 18 -2.95 -5.98 7.50
N SER A 19 -4.13 -6.51 7.83
CA SER A 19 -5.24 -5.71 8.33
C SER A 19 -5.29 -5.78 9.86
N HIS A 20 -4.98 -4.66 10.51
CA HIS A 20 -5.07 -4.50 11.97
C HIS A 20 -5.94 -3.30 12.31
N GLU A 21 -6.55 -3.33 13.48
CA GLU A 21 -7.42 -2.25 13.98
C GLU A 21 -6.64 -0.98 14.37
N ASP A 22 -5.35 -1.13 14.67
CA ASP A 22 -4.47 -0.04 15.04
C ASP A 22 -3.14 -0.10 14.26
N ASP A 23 -2.47 1.04 14.18
CA ASP A 23 -1.20 1.24 13.49
C ASP A 23 0.04 0.92 14.36
N GLY A 24 -0.19 0.38 15.56
CA GLY A 24 0.87 0.09 16.52
C GLY A 24 1.92 -0.86 15.96
N SER A 25 3.18 -0.50 16.19
CA SER A 25 4.34 -1.29 15.81
C SER A 25 5.31 -1.28 16.98
N ALA A 26 5.31 -2.36 17.76
CA ALA A 26 6.12 -2.51 18.96
C ALA A 26 6.63 -3.95 19.04
N PRO A 27 7.94 -4.19 18.87
CA PRO A 27 8.49 -5.54 18.94
C PRO A 27 8.46 -6.05 20.38
N LEU A 28 7.97 -7.27 20.58
CA LEU A 28 8.15 -8.04 21.80
C LEU A 28 9.48 -8.81 21.78
N ASP A 29 9.98 -9.15 22.97
CA ASP A 29 11.04 -10.14 23.11
C ASP A 29 10.55 -11.51 22.54
N PRO A 30 11.42 -12.29 21.86
CA PRO A 30 11.03 -13.58 21.30
C PRO A 30 10.40 -14.54 22.31
N ALA A 31 10.89 -14.58 23.56
CA ALA A 31 10.33 -15.47 24.59
C ALA A 31 8.93 -15.02 25.02
N ASP A 32 8.69 -13.72 25.10
CA ASP A 32 7.36 -13.18 25.38
C ASP A 32 6.38 -13.42 24.23
N ALA A 33 6.84 -13.25 22.98
CA ALA A 33 6.04 -13.55 21.81
C ALA A 33 5.63 -15.04 21.76
N GLU A 34 6.55 -15.96 22.06
CA GLU A 34 6.28 -17.40 22.11
C GLU A 34 5.30 -17.76 23.24
N ARG A 35 5.50 -17.19 24.44
CA ARG A 35 4.59 -17.37 25.58
C ARG A 35 3.18 -16.90 25.25
N ILE A 36 3.03 -15.71 24.68
CA ILE A 36 1.72 -15.15 24.30
C ILE A 36 1.09 -15.99 23.19
N TYR A 37 1.87 -16.44 22.21
CA TYR A 37 1.39 -17.31 21.14
C TYR A 37 0.85 -18.63 21.69
N ALA A 38 1.57 -19.28 22.61
CA ALA A 38 1.10 -20.51 23.26
C ALA A 38 -0.23 -20.30 24.00
N ARG A 39 -0.39 -19.15 24.69
CA ARG A 39 -1.67 -18.78 25.32
C ARG A 39 -2.79 -18.54 24.30
N ALA A 40 -2.47 -17.96 23.14
CA ALA A 40 -3.44 -17.75 22.07
C ALA A 40 -3.93 -19.08 21.49
N VAL A 41 -3.01 -20.03 21.24
CA VAL A 41 -3.36 -21.39 20.81
C VAL A 41 -4.21 -22.12 21.85
N ALA A 42 -3.92 -21.92 23.14
CA ALA A 42 -4.70 -22.47 24.24
C ALA A 42 -6.03 -21.74 24.51
N GLY A 43 -6.32 -20.63 23.82
CA GLY A 43 -7.52 -19.82 24.02
C GLY A 43 -7.54 -19.03 25.34
N THR A 44 -6.40 -18.85 26.01
CA THR A 44 -6.26 -18.16 27.32
C THR A 44 -5.54 -16.81 27.23
N VAL A 45 -5.31 -16.33 26.01
CA VAL A 45 -4.69 -15.01 25.76
C VAL A 45 -5.63 -13.89 26.17
N THR A 46 -5.08 -12.84 26.79
CA THR A 46 -5.85 -11.63 27.08
C THR A 46 -5.92 -10.71 25.86
N ALA A 47 -6.88 -9.77 25.84
CA ALA A 47 -6.98 -8.78 24.77
C ALA A 47 -5.68 -7.96 24.62
N VAL A 48 -5.07 -7.54 25.73
CA VAL A 48 -3.81 -6.78 25.73
C VAL A 48 -2.66 -7.58 25.11
N GLU A 49 -2.55 -8.87 25.44
CA GLU A 49 -1.53 -9.75 24.87
C GLU A 49 -1.76 -9.99 23.37
N ALA A 50 -3.01 -10.15 22.93
CA ALA A 50 -3.34 -10.25 21.51
C ALA A 50 -2.96 -8.97 20.75
N VAL A 51 -3.19 -7.79 21.33
CA VAL A 51 -2.74 -6.50 20.78
C VAL A 51 -1.20 -6.43 20.71
N ALA A 52 -0.50 -6.85 21.77
CA ALA A 52 0.96 -6.84 21.78
C ALA A 52 1.55 -7.78 20.71
N LEU A 53 0.95 -8.97 20.53
CA LEU A 53 1.37 -9.93 19.53
C LEU A 53 1.15 -9.39 18.10
N ARG A 54 0.00 -8.76 17.80
CA ARG A 54 -0.25 -8.16 16.46
C ARG A 54 0.71 -7.01 16.13
N ARG A 55 1.01 -6.14 17.10
CA ARG A 55 1.97 -5.04 16.93
C ARG A 55 3.40 -5.53 16.68
N THR A 56 3.76 -6.65 17.30
CA THR A 56 5.05 -7.32 17.04
C THR A 56 5.13 -7.80 15.60
N CYS A 57 4.05 -8.35 15.03
CA CYS A 57 4.01 -8.75 13.62
C CYS A 57 4.24 -7.57 12.66
N CYS A 58 3.69 -6.39 12.96
CA CYS A 58 3.89 -5.18 12.17
C CYS A 58 5.33 -4.64 12.25
N SER A 59 5.99 -4.77 13.40
CA SER A 59 7.34 -4.24 13.64
C SER A 59 8.44 -4.83 12.75
N ARG A 60 8.17 -5.97 12.10
CA ARG A 60 9.14 -6.67 11.25
C ARG A 60 9.19 -6.14 9.81
N TRP A 61 8.37 -5.16 9.45
CA TRP A 61 8.25 -4.64 8.08
C TRP A 61 8.61 -3.17 7.99
N HIS A 62 9.33 -2.81 6.92
CA HIS A 62 9.61 -1.41 6.60
C HIS A 62 8.34 -0.71 6.11
N ALA A 63 8.23 0.58 6.39
CA ALA A 63 7.08 1.39 6.01
C ALA A 63 6.86 1.36 4.48
N CYS A 64 5.64 1.00 4.07
CA CYS A 64 5.21 1.07 2.69
C CYS A 64 4.87 2.53 2.32
N PRO A 65 5.24 3.02 1.12
CA PRO A 65 4.81 4.34 0.66
C PRO A 65 3.28 4.47 0.66
N PRO A 66 2.73 5.67 0.86
CA PRO A 66 1.29 5.88 0.81
C PRO A 66 0.73 5.46 -0.54
N ARG A 67 -0.40 4.76 -0.48
CA ARG A 67 -1.14 4.27 -1.64
C ARG A 67 -2.31 5.18 -1.95
N THR A 68 -2.85 5.07 -3.15
CA THR A 68 -4.12 5.72 -3.49
C THR A 68 -5.21 5.27 -2.51
N PRO A 69 -6.20 6.11 -2.21
CA PRO A 69 -7.20 5.79 -1.20
C PRO A 69 -7.93 4.48 -1.47
N TRP A 70 -8.23 3.75 -0.40
CA TRP A 70 -8.73 2.38 -0.42
C TRP A 70 -10.22 2.29 -0.08
N TRP A 71 -10.87 1.21 -0.53
CA TRP A 71 -12.27 0.88 -0.29
C TRP A 71 -13.21 2.04 -0.66
N PHE A 72 -13.92 2.63 0.30
CA PHE A 72 -14.93 3.65 0.02
C PHE A 72 -14.33 4.95 -0.55
N LEU A 73 -13.02 5.10 -0.44
CA LEU A 73 -12.28 6.26 -0.92
C LEU A 73 -11.72 6.06 -2.32
N ASP A 74 -11.89 4.89 -2.95
CA ASP A 74 -11.44 4.59 -4.32
C ASP A 74 -12.30 5.27 -5.42
N ALA A 75 -12.87 6.44 -5.11
CA ALA A 75 -13.75 7.21 -5.98
C ALA A 75 -13.06 8.47 -6.52
N PRO A 76 -13.46 9.00 -7.70
CA PRO A 76 -12.74 10.09 -8.37
C PRO A 76 -12.47 11.31 -7.49
N THR A 77 -13.48 11.81 -6.79
CA THR A 77 -13.35 12.99 -5.92
C THR A 77 -12.42 12.73 -4.73
N SER A 78 -12.46 11.53 -4.16
CA SER A 78 -11.63 11.15 -3.01
C SER A 78 -10.17 11.00 -3.42
N ILE A 79 -9.91 10.42 -4.60
CA ILE A 79 -8.56 10.30 -5.17
C ILE A 79 -7.96 11.68 -5.45
N LEU A 80 -8.73 12.61 -6.04
CA LEU A 80 -8.27 13.99 -6.27
C LEU A 80 -7.89 14.70 -4.96
N ARG A 81 -8.75 14.64 -3.94
CA ARG A 81 -8.47 15.25 -2.63
C ARG A 81 -7.23 14.66 -1.98
N TRP A 82 -7.02 13.35 -2.13
CA TRP A 82 -5.82 12.70 -1.64
C TRP A 82 -4.56 13.20 -2.38
N ARG A 83 -4.61 13.31 -3.72
CA ARG A 83 -3.50 13.88 -4.51
C ARG A 83 -3.16 15.30 -4.05
N GLU A 84 -4.16 16.15 -3.83
CA GLU A 84 -3.97 17.51 -3.32
C GLU A 84 -3.33 17.52 -1.92
N ALA A 85 -3.78 16.64 -1.02
CA ALA A 85 -3.28 16.60 0.35
C ALA A 85 -1.86 16.02 0.50
N VAL A 86 -1.47 15.07 -0.35
CA VAL A 86 -0.20 14.34 -0.18
C VAL A 86 0.93 14.81 -1.09
N THR A 87 0.62 15.32 -2.28
CA THR A 87 1.65 15.51 -3.32
C THR A 87 2.71 16.53 -2.91
N GLU A 88 2.33 17.59 -2.19
CA GLU A 88 3.28 18.62 -1.75
C GLU A 88 4.27 18.10 -0.69
N ILE A 89 3.83 17.19 0.18
CA ILE A 89 4.64 16.67 1.29
C ILE A 89 5.49 15.48 0.85
N VAL A 90 4.88 14.54 0.13
CA VAL A 90 5.50 13.24 -0.17
C VAL A 90 6.07 13.20 -1.59
N GLY A 91 5.58 14.07 -2.48
CA GLY A 91 5.90 14.03 -3.91
C GLY A 91 5.17 12.92 -4.66
N LEU A 92 5.20 12.98 -5.98
CA LEU A 92 4.61 11.95 -6.86
C LEU A 92 5.40 10.62 -6.81
N SER A 93 6.73 10.72 -6.68
CA SER A 93 7.68 9.60 -6.78
C SER A 93 7.68 8.66 -5.56
N ARG A 94 7.08 9.07 -4.44
CA ARG A 94 6.99 8.29 -3.21
C ARG A 94 5.57 7.80 -2.93
N THR A 95 4.80 7.55 -3.99
CA THR A 95 3.49 6.90 -3.91
C THR A 95 3.58 5.53 -4.56
N SER A 96 2.70 4.59 -4.19
CA SER A 96 2.72 3.23 -4.75
C SER A 96 2.07 3.10 -6.14
N GLY A 97 1.39 4.14 -6.62
CA GLY A 97 0.41 4.03 -7.71
C GLY A 97 -0.92 3.41 -7.25
N PHE A 98 -1.78 3.07 -8.21
CA PHE A 98 -3.17 2.61 -8.01
C PHE A 98 -3.31 1.10 -7.87
N ILE A 99 -4.17 0.68 -6.94
CA ILE A 99 -4.55 -0.72 -6.69
C ILE A 99 -6.08 -0.79 -6.76
N ASP A 100 -6.61 -1.68 -7.59
CA ASP A 100 -8.05 -1.80 -7.84
C ASP A 100 -8.83 -2.44 -6.68
N ASP A 101 -8.15 -3.29 -5.89
CA ASP A 101 -8.67 -4.10 -4.78
C ASP A 101 -10.07 -4.69 -5.05
N THR A 102 -10.22 -5.37 -6.18
CA THR A 102 -11.53 -5.90 -6.58
C THR A 102 -11.56 -7.41 -6.76
N ARG A 103 -12.71 -8.00 -6.42
CA ARG A 103 -13.05 -9.38 -6.79
C ARG A 103 -13.74 -9.47 -8.15
N ALA A 104 -14.15 -8.33 -8.73
CA ALA A 104 -14.88 -8.29 -9.99
C ALA A 104 -13.92 -8.08 -11.16
N LEU A 105 -13.41 -9.17 -11.75
CA LEU A 105 -12.44 -9.17 -12.85
C LEU A 105 -12.78 -8.16 -13.97
N CYS A 106 -14.04 -8.12 -14.40
CA CYS A 106 -14.48 -7.21 -15.47
C CYS A 106 -14.42 -5.72 -15.10
N SER A 107 -14.30 -5.39 -13.81
CA SER A 107 -14.18 -4.01 -13.35
C SER A 107 -12.74 -3.49 -13.37
N ILE A 108 -11.73 -4.37 -13.42
CA ILE A 108 -10.32 -3.99 -13.36
C ILE A 108 -9.98 -2.94 -14.44
N PRO A 109 -10.30 -3.13 -15.74
CA PRO A 109 -9.99 -2.13 -16.75
C PRO A 109 -10.65 -0.78 -16.50
N ALA A 110 -11.92 -0.78 -16.06
CA ALA A 110 -12.68 0.44 -15.78
C ALA A 110 -12.10 1.21 -14.58
N ARG A 111 -11.68 0.50 -13.52
CA ARG A 111 -11.04 1.08 -12.33
C ARG A 111 -9.70 1.70 -12.66
N HIS A 112 -8.87 1.01 -13.45
CA HIS A 112 -7.59 1.57 -13.89
C HIS A 112 -7.78 2.75 -14.85
N ASP A 113 -8.76 2.72 -15.76
CA ASP A 113 -9.07 3.85 -16.64
C ASP A 113 -9.49 5.08 -15.83
N MET A 114 -10.36 4.91 -14.83
CA MET A 114 -10.74 5.97 -13.91
C MET A 114 -9.52 6.57 -13.20
N ALA A 115 -8.67 5.74 -12.58
CA ALA A 115 -7.49 6.21 -11.87
C ALA A 115 -6.55 7.00 -12.80
N ARG A 116 -6.31 6.51 -14.02
CA ARG A 116 -5.48 7.19 -15.03
C ARG A 116 -6.03 8.56 -15.41
N ARG A 117 -7.35 8.66 -15.63
CA ARG A 117 -8.00 9.95 -15.97
C ARG A 117 -7.93 10.94 -14.81
N VAL A 118 -8.11 10.46 -13.59
CA VAL A 118 -8.04 11.29 -12.38
C VAL A 118 -6.61 11.83 -12.19
N ASP A 119 -5.60 10.97 -12.31
CA ASP A 119 -4.20 11.38 -12.22
C ASP A 119 -3.81 12.35 -13.35
N ALA A 120 -4.25 12.10 -14.58
CA ALA A 120 -4.02 13.01 -15.70
C ALA A 120 -4.67 14.38 -15.47
N GLY A 121 -5.90 14.42 -14.94
CA GLY A 121 -6.58 15.67 -14.58
C GLY A 121 -5.83 16.45 -13.49
N PHE A 122 -5.33 15.76 -12.47
CA PHE A 122 -4.51 16.38 -11.41
C PHE A 122 -3.21 16.98 -11.98
N LEU A 123 -2.47 16.22 -12.79
CA LEU A 123 -1.23 16.66 -13.43
C LEU A 123 -1.47 17.84 -14.39
N ALA A 124 -2.53 17.78 -15.19
CA ALA A 124 -2.93 18.89 -16.06
C ALA A 124 -3.21 20.17 -15.26
N GLY A 125 -3.80 20.05 -14.07
CA GLY A 125 -3.98 21.16 -13.14
C GLY A 125 -2.66 21.76 -12.65
N LEU A 126 -1.63 20.94 -12.43
CA LEU A 126 -0.27 21.42 -12.10
C LEU A 126 0.37 22.18 -13.26
N VAL A 127 0.26 21.62 -14.48
CA VAL A 127 0.81 22.23 -15.70
C VAL A 127 0.13 23.56 -16.01
N ALA A 128 -1.20 23.62 -15.96
CA ALA A 128 -1.97 24.83 -16.18
C ALA A 128 -1.66 25.93 -15.15
N ALA A 129 -1.30 25.53 -13.92
CA ALA A 129 -0.85 26.44 -12.88
C ALA A 129 0.66 26.76 -12.96
N HIS A 130 1.36 26.32 -14.01
CA HIS A 130 2.81 26.46 -14.19
C HIS A 130 3.64 25.93 -13.02
N ARG A 131 3.14 24.92 -12.31
CA ARG A 131 3.85 24.24 -11.21
C ARG A 131 4.65 23.02 -11.66
N LEU A 132 4.39 22.55 -12.88
CA LEU A 132 5.04 21.39 -13.49
C LEU A 132 5.14 21.63 -15.00
N ASP A 133 6.25 21.23 -15.62
CA ASP A 133 6.35 21.27 -17.08
C ASP A 133 5.50 20.16 -17.73
N GLU A 134 5.06 20.36 -18.97
CA GLU A 134 4.25 19.38 -19.70
C GLU A 134 4.99 18.06 -19.91
N ARG A 135 6.30 18.10 -20.17
CA ARG A 135 7.11 16.89 -20.34
C ARG A 135 7.27 16.16 -19.02
N GLU A 136 7.52 16.89 -17.94
CA GLU A 136 7.61 16.32 -16.58
C GLU A 136 6.26 15.68 -16.17
N ALA A 137 5.14 16.30 -16.52
CA ALA A 137 3.81 15.75 -16.29
C ALA A 137 3.58 14.46 -17.08
N ALA A 138 4.01 14.39 -18.33
CA ALA A 138 3.92 13.18 -19.14
C ALA A 138 4.76 12.04 -18.55
N ASP A 139 5.99 12.32 -18.14
CA ASP A 139 6.87 11.34 -17.49
C ASP A 139 6.27 10.85 -16.17
N ALA A 140 5.73 11.77 -15.35
CA ALA A 140 5.06 11.44 -14.10
C ALA A 140 3.81 10.58 -14.32
N ALA A 141 3.02 10.83 -15.38
CA ALA A 141 1.85 10.02 -15.69
C ALA A 141 2.21 8.55 -15.99
N VAL A 142 3.31 8.32 -16.72
CA VAL A 142 3.82 6.97 -16.99
C VAL A 142 4.35 6.33 -15.71
N ASP A 143 5.13 7.07 -14.92
CA ASP A 143 5.72 6.57 -13.68
C ASP A 143 4.66 6.17 -12.66
N LEU A 144 3.60 6.97 -12.47
CA LEU A 144 2.49 6.64 -11.55
C LEU A 144 1.74 5.34 -11.90
N VAL A 145 1.70 4.97 -13.18
CA VAL A 145 0.94 3.81 -13.68
C VAL A 145 1.81 2.57 -13.83
N VAL A 146 3.08 2.73 -14.20
CA VAL A 146 3.98 1.62 -14.54
C VAL A 146 5.21 1.59 -13.63
N GLY A 147 5.92 2.71 -13.52
CA GLY A 147 7.20 2.77 -12.81
C GLY A 147 7.06 2.55 -11.30
N ARG A 148 6.24 3.35 -10.61
CA ARG A 148 6.00 3.26 -9.17
C ARG A 148 5.48 1.89 -8.74
N PRO A 149 4.42 1.31 -9.36
CA PRO A 149 3.97 -0.02 -8.97
C PRO A 149 5.06 -1.09 -9.19
N ALA A 150 5.79 -1.03 -10.30
CA ALA A 150 6.86 -1.99 -10.58
C ALA A 150 7.98 -1.91 -9.54
N GLU A 151 8.42 -0.70 -9.16
CA GLU A 151 9.46 -0.49 -8.16
C GLU A 151 9.01 -0.92 -6.76
N VAL A 152 7.83 -0.45 -6.32
CA VAL A 152 7.31 -0.71 -4.96
C VAL A 152 7.03 -2.19 -4.74
N PHE A 153 6.49 -2.87 -5.75
CA PHE A 153 6.21 -4.31 -5.68
C PHE A 153 7.35 -5.18 -6.23
N ARG A 154 8.48 -4.59 -6.67
CA ARG A 154 9.66 -5.32 -7.19
C ARG A 154 9.32 -6.26 -8.34
N LEU A 155 8.47 -5.80 -9.26
CA LEU A 155 7.99 -6.56 -10.42
C LEU A 155 8.98 -6.56 -11.59
N ASP A 156 10.00 -5.71 -11.51
CA ASP A 156 11.09 -5.54 -12.49
C ASP A 156 12.19 -6.62 -12.40
N ARG A 157 12.11 -7.50 -11.39
CA ARG A 157 13.04 -8.63 -11.21
C ARG A 157 12.57 -9.84 -12.02
N SER A 158 12.79 -9.81 -13.33
CA SER A 158 12.74 -10.98 -14.23
C SER A 158 14.14 -11.31 -14.76
#